data_AF-I7GGC6-F1
#
_entry.id   AF-I7GGC6-F1
#
_cell.length_a   1.000
_cell.length_b   1.000
_cell.length_c   1.000
_cell.angle_alpha   90.00
_cell.angle_beta   90.00
_cell.angle_gamma   90.00
#
_symmetry.space_group_name_H-M   'P 1'
#
loop_
_entity.id
_entity.type
_entity.pdbx_description
1 polymer ?
#
loop_
_entity_poly.entity_id
_entity_poly.type
_entity_poly.pdbx_seq_one_letter_code
_entity_poly.pdbx_strand_id
1 'polypeptide(L)'
;MGHKHAMATAKVMRTAAFTGCDSPHGDVRVVRARAQSANLPRQAHHAPSDDARRRRYTGLRRTTALPGRSPWMNDRVTVLLRYLTDDHGLHVPVELARVQVTGHVDLLVSVLRLDRQTARRHVTDEVLRELACDIAATLIAD
;
A
#
# COMPACT_ATOMS: atom_id res chain seq x y z
N MET A 1 36.82 42.33 -12.74
CA MET A 1 35.82 42.35 -11.65
C MET A 1 34.45 42.35 -12.30
N GLY A 2 33.69 41.26 -12.17
CA GLY A 2 32.41 41.08 -12.85
C GLY A 2 31.42 40.39 -11.92
N HIS A 3 30.18 40.86 -11.94
CA HIS A 3 29.27 40.94 -10.81
C HIS A 3 28.59 39.60 -10.47
N LYS A 4 28.40 39.37 -9.16
CA LYS A 4 27.66 38.25 -8.58
C LYS A 4 26.17 38.53 -8.73
N HIS A 5 25.46 37.75 -9.55
CA HIS A 5 24.00 37.79 -9.58
C HIS A 5 23.43 36.77 -8.60
N ALA A 6 22.96 37.28 -7.46
CA ALA A 6 22.04 36.58 -6.57
C ALA A 6 20.62 36.71 -7.15
N MET A 7 19.90 35.60 -7.30
CA MET A 7 18.48 35.59 -7.69
C MET A 7 17.66 34.91 -6.60
N ALA A 8 16.57 35.57 -6.25
CA ALA A 8 15.81 35.45 -5.01
C ALA A 8 14.89 34.22 -4.95
N THR A 9 14.63 33.77 -3.73
CA THR A 9 13.70 32.70 -3.37
C THR A 9 12.24 33.19 -3.37
N ALA A 10 11.39 32.58 -4.19
CA ALA A 10 9.95 32.83 -4.16
C ALA A 10 9.25 31.78 -3.27
N LYS A 11 8.71 32.22 -2.13
CA LYS A 11 7.88 31.41 -1.23
C LYS A 11 6.41 31.59 -1.60
N VAL A 12 5.79 30.56 -2.17
CA VAL A 12 4.35 30.56 -2.51
C VAL A 12 3.54 30.42 -1.21
N MET A 13 2.78 31.46 -0.89
CA MET A 13 1.73 31.42 0.14
C MET A 13 0.52 30.63 -0.41
N ARG A 14 -0.02 29.70 0.38
CA ARG A 14 -1.29 29.02 0.05
C ARG A 14 -2.41 29.63 0.89
N THR A 15 -3.34 30.26 0.19
CA THR A 15 -4.55 30.95 0.65
C THR A 15 -5.50 30.00 1.37
N ALA A 16 -6.05 30.45 2.51
CA ALA A 16 -7.12 29.78 3.24
C ALA A 16 -8.47 29.98 2.52
N ALA A 17 -9.27 28.92 2.45
CA ALA A 17 -10.67 29.02 2.02
C ALA A 17 -11.54 29.36 3.24
N PHE A 18 -12.02 30.60 3.22
CA PHE A 18 -13.07 31.16 4.05
C PHE A 18 -14.42 30.81 3.40
N THR A 19 -15.25 29.98 4.04
CA THR A 19 -16.71 29.95 3.80
C THR A 19 -17.42 29.39 5.03
N GLY A 20 -18.28 30.19 5.62
CA GLY A 20 -19.21 29.77 6.68
C GLY A 20 -19.81 30.97 7.39
N CYS A 21 -20.69 31.69 6.69
CA CYS A 21 -21.45 32.82 7.24
C CYS A 21 -22.60 32.35 8.15
N ASP A 22 -22.84 33.16 9.18
CA ASP A 22 -23.87 33.05 10.21
C ASP A 22 -25.28 33.49 9.78
N SER A 23 -26.30 32.77 10.31
CA SER A 23 -27.60 33.22 10.87
C SER A 23 -28.68 33.88 9.94
N PRO A 24 -30.01 33.98 10.30
CA PRO A 24 -30.66 33.88 11.62
C PRO A 24 -32.08 33.23 11.74
N HIS A 25 -32.50 33.04 13.01
CA HIS A 25 -33.86 33.17 13.60
C HIS A 25 -35.04 32.22 13.26
N GLY A 26 -35.48 31.50 14.31
CA GLY A 26 -36.79 30.86 14.42
C GLY A 26 -37.07 30.55 15.90
N ASP A 27 -37.73 31.49 16.57
CA ASP A 27 -38.01 31.56 18.00
C ASP A 27 -39.24 30.72 18.38
N VAL A 28 -39.10 29.70 19.25
CA VAL A 28 -40.20 29.24 20.12
C VAL A 28 -39.64 28.77 21.46
N ARG A 29 -39.82 29.59 22.49
CA ARG A 29 -39.75 29.19 23.91
C ARG A 29 -40.88 28.23 24.24
N VAL A 30 -40.54 27.04 24.74
CA VAL A 30 -41.38 26.31 25.70
C VAL A 30 -40.53 25.88 26.90
N VAL A 31 -41.17 26.00 28.06
CA VAL A 31 -40.63 26.05 29.41
C VAL A 31 -40.41 24.66 30.02
N ARG A 32 -39.38 24.57 30.88
CA ARG A 32 -39.10 23.57 31.94
C ARG A 32 -38.76 22.12 31.53
N ALA A 33 -37.54 21.69 31.87
CA ALA A 33 -37.27 20.98 33.13
C ALA A 33 -35.76 20.79 33.32
N ARG A 34 -35.30 20.94 34.57
CA ARG A 34 -33.93 20.69 35.02
C ARG A 34 -33.77 19.19 35.23
N ALA A 35 -32.83 18.54 34.55
CA ALA A 35 -32.39 17.19 34.89
C ALA A 35 -30.88 17.01 34.60
N GLN A 36 -30.12 17.05 35.69
CA GLN A 36 -28.99 16.17 36.02
C GLN A 36 -27.92 15.90 34.94
N SER A 37 -26.77 16.53 35.18
CA SER A 37 -25.45 16.05 34.79
C SER A 37 -25.24 14.62 35.29
N ALA A 38 -25.03 13.67 34.38
CA ALA A 38 -24.55 12.34 34.69
C ALA A 38 -23.58 11.87 33.60
N ASN A 39 -22.38 11.53 34.06
CA ASN A 39 -21.29 10.87 33.37
C ASN A 39 -21.75 9.75 32.42
N LEU A 40 -21.29 9.80 31.17
CA LEU A 40 -21.29 8.66 30.24
C LEU A 40 -19.84 8.21 30.00
N PRO A 41 -19.39 7.07 30.54
CA PRO A 41 -18.24 6.38 29.99
C PRO A 41 -18.68 5.63 28.72
N ARG A 42 -18.09 6.01 27.58
CA ARG A 42 -18.10 5.22 26.35
C ARG A 42 -17.37 3.89 26.61
N GLN A 43 -18.10 2.78 26.71
CA GLN A 43 -17.52 1.44 26.59
C GLN A 43 -17.97 0.83 25.26
N ALA A 44 -17.16 1.03 24.23
CA ALA A 44 -17.19 0.21 23.03
C ALA A 44 -16.35 -1.04 23.30
N HIS A 45 -16.99 -2.20 23.38
CA HIS A 45 -16.33 -3.49 23.41
C HIS A 45 -15.67 -3.76 22.06
N HIS A 46 -14.42 -3.31 21.90
CA HIS A 46 -13.53 -3.86 20.88
C HIS A 46 -13.14 -5.27 21.29
N ALA A 47 -13.66 -6.26 20.57
CA ALA A 47 -13.14 -7.62 20.60
C ALA A 47 -11.64 -7.59 20.27
N PRO A 48 -10.78 -8.33 21.00
CA PRO A 48 -9.39 -8.49 20.61
C PRO A 48 -9.37 -9.31 19.31
N SER A 49 -9.00 -8.65 18.22
CA SER A 49 -8.65 -9.30 16.96
C SER A 49 -7.66 -10.44 17.23
N ASP A 50 -7.92 -11.59 16.63
CA ASP A 50 -7.19 -12.87 16.66
C ASP A 50 -5.74 -12.79 16.11
N ASP A 51 -5.09 -11.63 16.22
CA ASP A 51 -3.73 -11.36 15.73
C ASP A 51 -2.62 -11.95 16.62
N ALA A 52 -2.98 -12.51 17.77
CA ALA A 52 -2.00 -13.08 18.70
C ALA A 52 -1.45 -14.44 18.24
N ARG A 53 -2.12 -15.17 17.35
CA ARG A 53 -1.74 -16.56 16.99
C ARG A 53 -0.85 -16.71 15.76
N ARG A 54 -0.53 -15.61 15.04
CA ARG A 54 0.38 -15.62 13.88
C ARG A 54 1.82 -15.18 14.17
N ARG A 55 2.20 -15.00 15.45
CA ARG A 55 3.59 -14.70 15.88
C ARG A 55 4.43 -15.95 16.17
N ARG A 56 4.39 -16.98 15.31
CA ARG A 56 5.23 -18.18 15.50
C ARG A 56 5.99 -18.66 14.27
N TYR A 57 6.26 -17.77 13.29
CA TYR A 57 7.24 -18.04 12.23
C TYR A 57 7.94 -16.77 11.76
N THR A 58 8.80 -16.17 12.59
CA THR A 58 9.75 -15.15 12.11
C THR A 58 11.10 -15.34 12.78
N GLY A 59 11.78 -16.42 12.40
CA GLY A 59 13.23 -16.54 12.49
C GLY A 59 13.93 -16.05 11.22
N LEU A 60 13.26 -15.23 10.40
CA LEU A 60 13.83 -14.75 9.15
C LEU A 60 14.71 -13.54 9.43
N ARG A 61 16.02 -13.78 9.32
CA ARG A 61 17.08 -12.77 9.33
C ARG A 61 16.64 -11.56 8.51
N ARG A 62 16.74 -10.37 9.11
CA ARG A 62 16.68 -9.09 8.37
C ARG A 62 17.79 -9.11 7.33
N THR A 63 17.48 -9.58 6.12
CA THR A 63 18.29 -9.29 4.94
C THR A 63 18.27 -7.77 4.79
N THR A 64 19.44 -7.19 4.58
CA THR A 64 19.68 -5.75 4.40
C THR A 64 18.68 -5.16 3.40
N ALA A 65 17.55 -4.69 3.93
CA ALA A 65 16.49 -4.10 3.14
C ALA A 65 17.04 -2.80 2.58
N LEU A 66 17.36 -2.78 1.29
CA LEU A 66 17.66 -1.54 0.59
C LEU A 66 16.48 -0.60 0.80
N PRO A 67 16.69 0.59 1.41
CA PRO A 67 15.62 1.52 1.72
C PRO A 67 14.87 1.88 0.42
N GLY A 68 13.55 1.70 0.43
CA GLY A 68 12.67 1.97 -0.72
C GLY A 68 12.06 0.75 -1.40
N ARG A 69 12.42 -0.49 -1.01
CA ARG A 69 11.83 -1.71 -1.61
C ARG A 69 10.79 -2.36 -0.69
N SER A 70 9.60 -2.66 -1.23
CA SER A 70 8.51 -3.32 -0.50
C SER A 70 8.92 -4.75 -0.09
N PRO A 71 8.84 -5.14 1.20
CA PRO A 71 9.18 -6.49 1.65
C PRO A 71 8.39 -7.57 0.90
N TRP A 72 7.06 -7.38 0.75
CA TRP A 72 6.19 -8.28 0.00
C TRP A 72 6.69 -8.49 -1.45
N MET A 73 7.12 -7.43 -2.13
CA MET A 73 7.64 -7.53 -3.50
C MET A 73 8.94 -8.34 -3.54
N ASN A 74 9.83 -8.17 -2.56
CA ASN A 74 11.07 -8.94 -2.49
C ASN A 74 10.79 -10.43 -2.32
N ASP A 75 9.83 -10.78 -1.47
CA ASP A 75 9.45 -12.17 -1.23
C ASP A 75 8.90 -12.83 -2.51
N ARG A 76 7.93 -12.17 -3.18
CA ARG A 76 7.34 -12.69 -4.42
C ARG A 76 8.36 -12.82 -5.55
N VAL A 77 9.26 -11.86 -5.68
CA VAL A 77 10.35 -11.90 -6.69
C VAL A 77 11.33 -13.03 -6.40
N THR A 78 11.66 -13.27 -5.13
CA THR A 78 12.53 -14.39 -4.75
C THR A 78 11.90 -15.73 -5.11
N VAL A 79 10.59 -15.87 -4.89
CA VAL A 79 9.84 -17.08 -5.28
C VAL A 79 9.80 -17.25 -6.80
N LEU A 80 9.55 -16.19 -7.57
CA LEU A 80 9.54 -16.24 -9.03
C LEU A 80 10.92 -16.63 -9.59
N LEU A 81 12.00 -16.02 -9.09
CA LEU A 81 13.36 -16.35 -9.50
C LEU A 81 13.68 -17.81 -9.22
N ARG A 82 13.24 -18.34 -8.08
CA ARG A 82 13.40 -19.75 -7.76
C ARG A 82 12.69 -20.65 -8.78
N TYR A 83 11.43 -20.38 -9.15
CA TYR A 83 10.76 -21.18 -10.17
C TYR A 83 11.45 -21.11 -11.53
N LEU A 84 11.94 -19.94 -11.93
CA LEU A 84 12.69 -19.78 -13.18
C LEU A 84 13.97 -20.62 -13.18
N THR A 85 14.71 -20.64 -12.08
CA THR A 85 15.95 -21.43 -11.97
C THR A 85 15.67 -22.92 -11.81
N ASP A 86 14.78 -23.31 -10.90
CA ASP A 86 14.56 -24.71 -10.53
C ASP A 86 13.77 -25.47 -11.60
N ASP A 87 12.71 -24.88 -12.16
CA ASP A 87 11.81 -25.56 -13.11
C ASP A 87 12.29 -25.39 -14.56
N HIS A 88 12.98 -24.28 -14.89
CA HIS A 88 13.35 -23.93 -16.27
C HIS A 88 14.86 -23.72 -16.51
N GLY A 89 15.70 -23.75 -15.47
CA GLY A 89 17.15 -23.48 -15.60
C GLY A 89 17.49 -22.03 -15.99
N LEU A 90 16.50 -21.12 -15.94
CA LEU A 90 16.63 -19.74 -16.40
C LEU A 90 17.15 -18.83 -15.28
N HIS A 91 18.13 -18.01 -15.63
CA HIS A 91 18.69 -16.99 -14.76
C HIS A 91 18.37 -15.61 -15.35
N VAL A 92 17.43 -14.90 -14.72
CA VAL A 92 17.02 -13.56 -15.16
C VAL A 92 17.45 -12.48 -14.14
N PRO A 93 17.69 -11.24 -14.59
CA PRO A 93 17.94 -10.13 -13.67
C PRO A 93 16.76 -9.91 -12.69
N VAL A 94 17.07 -9.59 -11.44
CA VAL A 94 16.05 -9.36 -10.39
C VAL A 94 15.12 -8.19 -10.73
N GLU A 95 15.61 -7.18 -11.44
CA GLU A 95 14.82 -6.06 -11.95
C GLU A 95 13.77 -6.52 -12.97
N LEU A 96 14.10 -7.49 -13.84
CA LEU A 96 13.14 -8.04 -14.80
C LEU A 96 12.03 -8.81 -14.07
N ALA A 97 12.39 -9.66 -13.11
CA ALA A 97 11.40 -10.37 -12.29
C ALA A 97 10.48 -9.40 -11.52
N ARG A 98 11.00 -8.26 -11.04
CA ARG A 98 10.17 -7.20 -10.44
C ARG A 98 9.19 -6.57 -11.41
N VAL A 99 9.62 -6.30 -12.63
CA VAL A 99 8.74 -5.75 -13.68
C VAL A 99 7.61 -6.72 -13.96
N GLN A 100 7.89 -8.02 -14.04
CA GLN A 100 6.86 -9.04 -14.27
C GLN A 100 5.84 -9.10 -13.12
N VAL A 101 6.30 -9.18 -11.87
CA VAL A 101 5.38 -9.19 -10.70
C VAL A 101 4.58 -7.89 -10.61
N THR A 102 5.20 -6.73 -10.88
CA THR A 102 4.51 -5.44 -10.85
C THR A 102 3.47 -5.35 -11.96
N GLY A 103 3.83 -5.74 -13.18
CA GLY A 103 2.94 -5.76 -14.33
C GLY A 103 1.74 -6.66 -14.09
N HIS A 104 1.93 -7.84 -13.49
CA HIS A 104 0.82 -8.73 -13.14
C HIS A 104 -0.10 -8.10 -12.09
N VAL A 105 0.43 -7.45 -11.04
CA VAL A 105 -0.39 -6.74 -10.04
C VAL A 105 -1.19 -5.61 -10.70
N ASP A 106 -0.56 -4.83 -11.57
CA ASP A 106 -1.21 -3.70 -12.24
C ASP A 106 -2.27 -4.19 -13.25
N LEU A 107 -2.04 -5.35 -13.89
CA LEU A 107 -3.04 -6.04 -14.71
C LEU A 107 -4.26 -6.43 -13.87
N LEU A 108 -4.08 -7.05 -12.70
CA LEU A 108 -5.19 -7.41 -11.81
C LEU A 108 -5.97 -6.19 -11.32
N VAL A 109 -5.27 -5.11 -10.96
CA VAL A 109 -5.92 -3.85 -10.56
C VAL A 109 -6.74 -3.26 -11.72
N SER A 110 -6.21 -3.29 -12.94
CA SER A 110 -6.88 -2.68 -14.11
C SER A 110 -8.00 -3.53 -14.69
N VAL A 111 -7.84 -4.85 -14.79
CA VAL A 111 -8.81 -5.74 -15.41
C VAL A 111 -9.92 -6.10 -14.42
N LEU A 112 -9.55 -6.49 -13.20
CA LEU A 112 -10.51 -6.95 -12.18
C LEU A 112 -11.00 -5.83 -11.24
N ARG A 113 -10.50 -4.59 -11.43
CA ARG A 113 -10.87 -3.40 -10.63
C ARG A 113 -10.63 -3.60 -9.13
N LEU A 114 -9.61 -4.37 -8.79
CA LEU A 114 -9.21 -4.62 -7.41
C LEU A 114 -8.40 -3.44 -6.85
N ASP A 115 -8.51 -3.20 -5.56
CA ASP A 115 -7.52 -2.37 -4.88
C ASP A 115 -6.16 -3.11 -4.84
N ARG A 116 -5.09 -2.34 -4.66
CA ARG A 116 -3.72 -2.89 -4.73
C ARG A 116 -3.45 -3.97 -3.67
N GLN A 117 -4.05 -3.88 -2.49
CA GLN A 117 -3.84 -4.86 -1.43
C GLN A 117 -4.58 -6.16 -1.73
N THR A 118 -5.78 -6.08 -2.30
CA THR A 118 -6.51 -7.26 -2.77
C THR A 118 -5.80 -7.92 -3.94
N ALA A 119 -5.34 -7.15 -4.95
CA ALA A 119 -4.56 -7.70 -6.07
C ALA A 119 -3.32 -8.47 -5.61
N ARG A 120 -2.60 -7.98 -4.60
CA ARG A 120 -1.45 -8.69 -4.00
C ARG A 120 -1.81 -10.05 -3.40
N ARG A 121 -3.03 -10.25 -2.91
CA ARG A 121 -3.48 -11.54 -2.37
C ARG A 121 -3.68 -12.59 -3.45
N HIS A 122 -3.90 -12.17 -4.70
CA HIS A 122 -4.04 -13.05 -5.85
C HIS A 122 -2.70 -13.46 -6.47
N VAL A 123 -1.58 -12.83 -6.08
CA VAL A 123 -0.23 -13.27 -6.50
C VAL A 123 0.24 -14.41 -5.59
N THR A 124 -0.38 -15.57 -5.79
CA THR A 124 -0.07 -16.82 -5.10
C THR A 124 1.17 -17.48 -5.69
N ASP A 125 1.70 -18.49 -4.99
CA ASP A 125 2.85 -19.26 -5.49
C ASP A 125 2.52 -20.00 -6.80
N GLU A 126 1.27 -20.43 -6.99
CA GLU A 126 0.80 -21.04 -8.25
C GLU A 126 0.84 -20.05 -9.41
N VAL A 127 0.29 -18.84 -9.21
CA VAL A 127 0.34 -17.76 -10.21
C VAL A 127 1.78 -17.36 -10.53
N LEU A 128 2.68 -17.39 -9.54
CA LEU A 128 4.11 -17.15 -9.80
C LEU A 128 4.77 -18.28 -10.60
N ARG A 129 4.34 -19.52 -10.42
CA ARG A 129 4.80 -20.65 -11.23
C ARG A 129 4.29 -20.53 -12.66
N GLU A 130 3.02 -20.19 -12.86
CA GLU A 130 2.45 -19.91 -14.19
C GLU A 130 3.19 -18.75 -14.89
N LEU A 131 3.45 -17.65 -14.18
CA LEU A 131 4.27 -16.55 -14.70
C LEU A 131 5.68 -17.01 -15.10
N ALA A 132 6.29 -17.94 -14.36
CA ALA A 132 7.59 -18.50 -14.72
C ALA A 132 7.51 -19.30 -16.04
N CYS A 133 6.46 -20.11 -16.21
CA CYS A 133 6.19 -20.83 -17.45
C CYS A 133 6.02 -19.87 -18.64
N ASP A 134 5.24 -18.80 -18.49
CA ASP A 134 5.01 -17.81 -19.55
C ASP A 134 6.30 -17.08 -19.97
N ILE A 135 7.11 -16.70 -18.98
CA ILE A 135 8.43 -16.08 -19.22
C ILE A 135 9.34 -17.07 -19.95
N ALA A 136 9.41 -18.31 -19.49
CA ALA A 136 10.25 -19.34 -20.10
C ALA A 136 9.82 -19.63 -21.55
N ALA A 137 8.51 -19.75 -21.80
CA ALA A 137 7.98 -19.94 -23.14
C ALA A 137 8.35 -18.78 -24.07
N THR A 138 8.31 -17.54 -23.57
CA THR A 138 8.69 -16.36 -24.36
C THR A 138 10.20 -16.33 -24.69
N LEU A 139 11.06 -16.77 -23.77
CA LEU A 139 12.52 -16.70 -23.94
C LEU A 139 13.13 -17.91 -24.67
N ILE A 140 12.47 -19.07 -24.64
CA ILE A 140 12.95 -20.31 -25.28
C ILE A 140 12.42 -20.41 -26.72
N ALA A 141 11.28 -19.80 -27.02
CA ALA A 141 10.69 -19.82 -28.36
C ALA A 141 11.38 -18.89 -29.37
N ASP A 142 12.34 -18.06 -28.92
CA ASP A 142 13.19 -17.17 -29.73
C ASP A 142 14.56 -17.82 -30.00
#